data_AF-A0A166SM48-F1
#
_entry.id   AF-A0A166SM48-F1
#
_cell.length_a   1.000
_cell.length_b   1.000
_cell.length_c   1.000
_cell.angle_alpha   90.00
_cell.angle_beta   90.00
_cell.angle_gamma   90.00
#
_symmetry.space_group_name_H-M   'P 1'
#
loop_
_entity.id
_entity.type
_entity.pdbx_description
1 polymer ?
#
loop_
_entity_poly.entity_id
_entity_poly.type
_entity_poly.pdbx_seq_one_letter_code
_entity_poly.pdbx_strand_id
1 'polypeptide(L)'
;MDYKIVLILAAVGFLIWIVTDISQIRSDNMRMNTTLNRIARKVGAFDTLKDELKKLILEDERIKAIKLYRESTGCGLVEAKEYIDSLKAELNKDQDKNE
;
A
#
# COMPACT_ATOMS: atom_id res chain seq x y z
N MET A 1 -10.86 56.20 -23.38
CA MET A 1 -11.10 54.82 -23.83
C MET A 1 -10.07 53.91 -23.14
N ASP A 2 -9.94 54.01 -21.82
CA ASP A 2 -8.61 53.83 -21.20
C ASP A 2 -8.59 52.67 -20.19
N TYR A 3 -9.67 52.43 -19.45
CA TYR A 3 -9.74 51.35 -18.45
C TYR A 3 -9.89 49.94 -19.07
N LYS A 4 -10.43 49.85 -20.30
CA LYS A 4 -10.59 48.57 -21.01
C LYS A 4 -9.24 47.97 -21.42
N ILE A 5 -8.31 48.80 -21.89
CA ILE A 5 -6.94 48.37 -22.27
C ILE A 5 -6.13 48.00 -21.02
N VAL A 6 -6.28 48.77 -19.94
CA VAL A 6 -5.65 48.48 -18.64
C VAL A 6 -6.15 47.15 -18.06
N LEU A 7 -7.46 46.85 -18.17
CA LEU A 7 -8.03 45.56 -17.75
C LEU A 7 -7.48 44.39 -18.57
N ILE A 8 -7.29 44.56 -19.88
CA ILE A 8 -6.75 43.51 -20.75
C ILE A 8 -5.27 43.25 -20.42
N LEU A 9 -4.46 44.30 -20.22
CA LEU A 9 -3.06 44.16 -19.81
C LEU A 9 -2.91 43.49 -18.43
N ALA A 10 -3.77 43.85 -17.48
CA ALA A 10 -3.80 43.21 -16.17
C ALA A 10 -4.16 41.72 -16.28
N ALA A 11 -5.16 41.37 -17.10
CA ALA A 11 -5.56 39.98 -17.32
C ALA A 11 -4.46 39.16 -18.02
N VAL A 12 -3.76 39.74 -19.00
CA VAL A 12 -2.65 39.07 -19.69
C VAL A 12 -1.46 38.86 -18.74
N GLY A 13 -1.13 39.85 -17.91
CA GLY A 13 -0.10 39.70 -16.89
C GLY A 13 -0.45 38.63 -15.85
N PHE A 14 -1.71 38.58 -15.43
CA PHE A 14 -2.21 37.56 -14.50
C PHE A 14 -2.15 36.14 -15.10
N LEU A 15 -2.46 35.98 -16.39
CA LEU A 15 -2.32 34.70 -17.08
C LEU A 15 -0.87 34.23 -17.19
N ILE A 16 0.07 35.14 -17.46
CA ILE A 16 1.51 34.83 -17.49
C ILE A 16 2.01 34.46 -16.09
N TRP A 17 1.50 35.11 -15.04
CA TRP A 17 1.84 34.80 -13.65
C TRP A 17 1.34 33.40 -13.24
N ILE A 18 0.10 33.04 -13.59
CA ILE A 18 -0.44 31.68 -13.38
C ILE A 18 0.47 30.61 -14.02
N VAL A 19 1.00 30.87 -15.23
CA VAL A 19 1.90 29.93 -15.92
C VAL A 19 3.27 29.81 -15.22
N THR A 20 3.73 30.89 -14.59
CA THR A 20 4.99 30.90 -13.82
C THR A 20 4.83 30.10 -12.53
N ASP A 21 3.69 30.21 -11.84
CA ASP A 21 3.32 29.39 -10.68
C ASP A 21 3.13 27.90 -11.05
N ILE A 22 2.64 27.61 -12.26
CA ILE A 22 2.51 26.23 -12.77
C ILE A 22 3.88 25.55 -12.96
N SER A 23 4.93 26.30 -13.28
CA SER A 23 6.28 25.72 -13.48
C SER A 23 6.97 25.30 -12.18
N GLN A 24 6.52 25.79 -11.03
CA GLN A 24 7.05 25.37 -9.72
C GLN A 24 6.25 24.23 -9.09
N ILE A 25 5.03 23.97 -9.57
CA ILE A 25 4.21 22.78 -9.23
C ILE A 25 4.73 21.52 -9.95
N ARG A 26 6.03 21.50 -10.28
CA ARG A 26 6.76 20.29 -10.67
C ARG A 26 8.17 20.24 -10.09
N SER A 27 8.45 20.97 -9.02
CA SER A 27 9.70 20.80 -8.25
C SER A 27 9.47 20.17 -6.87
N ASP A 28 8.39 19.38 -6.73
CA ASP A 28 8.33 18.29 -5.73
C ASP A 28 7.53 17.06 -6.23
N ASN A 29 7.41 16.90 -7.56
CA ASN A 29 6.87 15.67 -8.14
C ASN A 29 7.88 14.50 -8.18
N MET A 30 8.87 14.50 -7.28
CA MET A 30 9.65 13.30 -6.92
C MET A 30 9.82 13.17 -5.39
N ARG A 31 8.84 13.65 -4.62
CA ARG A 31 8.76 13.35 -3.17
C ARG A 31 7.42 12.77 -2.75
N MET A 32 6.62 12.24 -3.67
CA MET A 32 5.40 11.51 -3.33
C MET A 32 5.49 10.05 -3.74
N ASN A 33 6.51 9.35 -3.22
CA ASN A 33 6.55 7.89 -3.18
C ASN A 33 7.22 7.33 -1.92
N THR A 34 7.32 8.13 -0.84
CA THR A 34 7.87 7.66 0.44
C THR A 34 6.78 7.31 1.45
N THR A 35 5.57 7.86 1.30
CA THR A 35 4.41 7.45 2.11
C THR A 35 3.91 6.06 1.69
N LEU A 36 4.06 5.69 0.41
CA LEU A 36 3.83 4.32 -0.06
C LEU A 36 4.89 3.34 0.46
N ASN A 37 6.16 3.76 0.61
CA ASN A 37 7.23 2.89 1.11
C ASN A 37 7.07 2.54 2.61
N ARG A 38 6.41 3.38 3.41
CA ARG A 38 6.11 3.03 4.82
C ARG A 38 4.99 1.99 4.95
N ILE A 39 3.99 2.04 4.09
CA ILE A 39 2.94 1.00 4.02
C ILE A 39 3.54 -0.26 3.40
N ALA A 40 4.27 -0.15 2.29
CA ALA A 40 4.94 -1.27 1.64
C ALA A 40 5.98 -1.98 2.54
N ARG A 41 6.64 -1.29 3.50
CA ARG A 41 7.51 -1.96 4.48
C ARG A 41 6.75 -2.70 5.59
N LYS A 42 5.64 -2.14 6.10
CA LYS A 42 4.82 -2.83 7.12
C LYS A 42 3.97 -3.93 6.50
N VAL A 43 3.40 -3.68 5.32
CA VAL A 43 2.72 -4.67 4.48
C VAL A 43 3.72 -5.70 3.99
N GLY A 44 4.92 -5.31 3.57
CA GLY A 44 5.99 -6.24 3.21
C GLY A 44 6.45 -7.14 4.36
N ALA A 45 6.56 -6.63 5.60
CA ALA A 45 6.86 -7.47 6.76
C ALA A 45 5.70 -8.41 7.15
N PHE A 46 4.46 -7.97 6.94
CA PHE A 46 3.28 -8.79 7.17
C PHE A 46 3.08 -9.83 6.04
N ASP A 47 3.47 -9.48 4.82
CA ASP A 47 3.49 -10.34 3.64
C ASP A 47 4.58 -11.39 3.78
N THR A 48 5.77 -11.04 4.25
CA THR A 48 6.82 -12.05 4.55
C THR A 48 6.35 -13.05 5.60
N LEU A 49 5.65 -12.60 6.64
CA LEU A 49 5.08 -13.50 7.65
C LEU A 49 3.96 -14.35 7.04
N LYS A 50 3.06 -13.75 6.25
CA LYS A 50 2.00 -14.50 5.56
C LYS A 50 2.58 -15.52 4.59
N ASP A 51 3.63 -15.21 3.85
CA ASP A 51 4.28 -16.10 2.90
C ASP A 51 4.99 -17.25 3.61
N GLU A 52 5.67 -17.00 4.74
CA GLU A 52 6.21 -18.05 5.60
C GLU A 52 5.10 -18.95 6.16
N LEU A 53 3.98 -18.37 6.60
CA LEU A 53 2.83 -19.15 7.08
C LEU A 53 2.20 -19.98 5.96
N LYS A 54 2.06 -19.42 4.75
CA LYS A 54 1.57 -20.15 3.58
C LYS A 54 2.50 -21.32 3.24
N LYS A 55 3.81 -21.10 3.26
CA LYS A 55 4.80 -22.16 3.02
C LYS A 55 4.70 -23.27 4.07
N LEU A 56 4.62 -22.92 5.35
CA LEU A 56 4.43 -23.91 6.43
C LEU A 56 3.10 -24.67 6.31
N ILE A 57 2.04 -24.03 5.83
CA ILE A 57 0.75 -24.69 5.58
C ILE A 57 0.83 -25.65 4.39
N LEU A 58 1.54 -25.27 3.32
CA LEU A 58 1.79 -26.13 2.15
C LEU A 58 2.67 -27.34 2.48
N GLU A 59 3.61 -27.18 3.42
CA GLU A 59 4.46 -28.25 3.96
C GLU A 59 3.73 -29.12 5.01
N ASP A 60 2.42 -28.92 5.21
CA ASP A 60 1.55 -29.54 6.22
C ASP A 60 2.02 -29.35 7.69
N GLU A 61 2.92 -28.40 7.92
CA GLU A 61 3.48 -28.05 9.24
C GLU A 61 2.59 -27.05 10.01
N ARG A 62 1.31 -27.38 10.11
CA ARG A 62 0.27 -26.54 10.74
C ARG A 62 0.61 -26.08 12.17
N ILE A 63 1.23 -26.94 12.97
CA ILE A 63 1.60 -26.61 14.36
C ILE A 63 2.67 -25.51 14.40
N LYS A 64 3.63 -25.53 13.46
CA LYS A 64 4.67 -24.50 13.37
C LYS A 64 4.08 -23.18 12.88
N ALA A 65 3.14 -23.22 11.93
CA ALA A 65 2.43 -22.03 11.46
C ALA A 65 1.64 -21.35 12.61
N ILE A 66 0.91 -22.11 13.42
CA ILE A 66 0.17 -21.58 14.59
C ILE A 66 1.15 -20.97 15.60
N LYS A 67 2.28 -21.64 15.88
CA LYS A 67 3.29 -21.13 16.80
C LYS A 67 3.90 -19.82 16.32
N LEU A 68 4.29 -19.74 15.05
CA LEU A 68 4.88 -18.55 14.44
C LEU A 68 3.90 -17.36 14.45
N TYR A 69 2.64 -17.60 14.08
CA TYR A 69 1.62 -16.54 14.11
C TYR A 69 1.37 -16.03 15.53
N ARG A 70 1.33 -16.94 16.51
CA ARG A 70 1.18 -16.59 17.93
C ARG A 70 2.35 -15.78 18.48
N GLU A 71 3.58 -16.18 18.15
CA GLU A 71 4.79 -15.46 18.56
C GLU A 71 4.88 -14.07 17.90
N SER A 72 4.43 -13.94 16.66
CA SER A 72 4.51 -12.69 15.90
C SER A 72 3.41 -11.69 16.27
N THR A 73 2.20 -12.17 16.59
CA THR A 73 1.03 -11.31 16.87
C THR A 73 0.68 -11.21 18.35
N GLY A 74 1.18 -12.13 19.19
CA GLY A 74 0.82 -12.21 20.61
C GLY A 74 -0.62 -12.66 20.87
N CYS A 75 -1.33 -13.15 19.84
CA CYS A 75 -2.73 -13.57 19.94
C CYS A 75 -2.93 -14.85 20.76
N GLY A 76 -4.18 -15.16 21.11
CA GLY A 76 -4.53 -16.40 21.80
C GLY A 76 -4.32 -17.64 20.93
N LEU A 77 -4.15 -18.81 21.55
CA LEU A 77 -4.01 -20.08 20.80
C LEU A 77 -5.22 -20.38 19.89
N VAL A 78 -6.41 -20.01 20.35
CA VAL A 78 -7.66 -20.19 19.60
C VAL A 78 -7.67 -19.30 18.35
N GLU A 79 -7.38 -18.01 18.52
CA GLU A 79 -7.30 -17.03 17.43
C GLU A 79 -6.23 -17.43 16.40
N ALA A 80 -5.06 -17.88 16.87
CA ALA A 80 -4.00 -18.36 15.99
C ALA A 80 -4.43 -19.58 15.17
N LYS A 81 -5.14 -20.52 15.80
CA LYS A 81 -5.65 -21.72 15.13
C LYS A 81 -6.67 -21.35 14.05
N GLU A 82 -7.64 -20.50 14.39
CA GLU A 82 -8.70 -20.06 13.49
C GLU A 82 -8.17 -19.30 12.27
N TYR A 83 -7.16 -18.44 12.48
CA TYR A 83 -6.50 -17.72 11.40
C TYR A 83 -5.79 -18.68 10.44
N ILE A 84 -5.01 -19.63 10.96
CA ILE A 84 -4.30 -20.62 10.14
C ILE A 84 -5.27 -21.57 9.42
N ASP A 85 -6.37 -21.95 10.06
CA ASP A 85 -7.42 -22.78 9.44
C ASP A 85 -8.11 -22.06 8.28
N SER A 86 -8.40 -20.76 8.44
CA SER A 86 -8.95 -19.92 7.38
C SER A 86 -7.96 -19.78 6.22
N LEU A 87 -6.68 -19.53 6.53
CA LEU A 87 -5.62 -19.39 5.53
C LEU A 87 -5.38 -20.69 4.75
N LYS A 88 -5.47 -21.85 5.39
CA LYS A 88 -5.43 -23.16 4.72
C LYS A 88 -6.61 -23.36 3.78
N ALA A 89 -7.81 -22.96 4.21
CA ALA A 89 -9.01 -23.06 3.36
C ALA A 89 -8.96 -22.13 2.14
N GLU A 90 -8.36 -20.95 2.27
CA GLU A 90 -8.10 -20.03 1.15
C GLU A 90 -7.08 -20.61 0.16
N LEU A 91 -5.94 -21.11 0.65
CA LEU A 91 -4.91 -21.72 -0.19
C LEU A 91 -5.43 -22.91 -1.01
N ASN A 92 -6.26 -23.76 -0.41
CA ASN A 92 -6.85 -24.90 -1.12
C ASN A 92 -7.79 -24.45 -2.26
N LYS A 93 -8.48 -23.31 -2.10
CA LYS A 93 -9.35 -22.75 -3.16
C LYS A 93 -8.55 -22.12 -4.30
N ASP A 94 -7.39 -21.55 -4.00
CA ASP A 94 -6.50 -20.97 -5.02
C ASP A 94 -5.78 -22.06 -5.85
N GLN A 95 -5.55 -23.24 -5.27
CA GLN A 95 -5.03 -24.39 -6.00
C GLN A 95 -6.07 -25.00 -6.97
N ASP A 96 -7.34 -25.06 -6.56
CA ASP A 96 -8.45 -25.59 -7.37
C ASP A 96 -8.81 -24.69 -8.58
N LYS A 97 -8.43 -23.41 -8.54
CA LYS A 97 -8.73 -22.42 -9.60
C LYS A 97 -7.65 -22.32 -10.68
N ASN A 98 -6.52 -23.00 -10.48
CA ASN A 98 -5.37 -23.03 -11.39
C ASN A 98 -5.18 -24.40 -12.09
N GLU A 99 -6.09 -25.35 -11.87
CA GLU A 99 -6.28 -26.56 -12.70
C GLU A 99 -7.43 -26.33 -13.72
#